data_AF-A0A945TTE3-F1
#
_entry.id   AF-A0A945TTE3-F1
#
_cell.length_a   1.000
_cell.length_b   1.000
_cell.length_c   1.000
_cell.angle_alpha   90.00
_cell.angle_beta   90.00
_cell.angle_gamma   90.00
#
_symmetry.space_group_name_H-M   'P 1'
#
loop_
_entity.id
_entity.type
_entity.pdbx_description
1 polymer ?
#
loop_
_entity_poly.entity_id
_entity_poly.type
_entity_poly.pdbx_seq_one_letter_code
_entity_poly.pdbx_strand_id
1 'polypeptide(L)' 'MIRTFSDKRTEQIFEGIVVKRFDISLQKKALRRLRYIDAAEKIDDLRIPPSNKLEKKGGDLR' A
#
# COMPACT_ATOMS: atom_id res chain seq x y z
N MET A 1 -4.75 -7.31 -6.65
CA MET A 1 -4.23 -6.54 -7.81
C MET A 1 -4.70 -5.09 -7.75
N ILE A 2 -3.76 -4.15 -7.73
CA ILE A 2 -4.04 -2.72 -7.75
C ILE A 2 -4.41 -2.29 -9.16
N ARG A 3 -5.49 -1.51 -9.29
CA ARG A 3 -5.99 -1.02 -10.59
C ARG A 3 -5.72 0.45 -10.84
N THR A 4 -5.74 1.25 -9.78
CA THR A 4 -5.64 2.70 -9.85
C THR A 4 -5.01 3.23 -8.56
N PHE A 5 -4.38 4.40 -8.64
CA PHE A 5 -3.84 5.11 -7.49
C PHE A 5 -4.49 6.50 -7.40
N SER A 6 -4.92 6.91 -6.20
CA SER A 6 -5.40 8.28 -5.95
C SER A 6 -4.26 9.27 -5.76
N ASP A 7 -3.09 8.80 -5.30
CA ASP A 7 -1.90 9.61 -5.06
C ASP A 7 -0.76 9.17 -6.00
N LYS A 8 -0.25 10.13 -6.79
CA LYS A 8 0.82 9.89 -7.78
C LYS A 8 2.13 9.42 -7.16
N ARG A 9 2.43 9.78 -5.91
CA ARG A 9 3.68 9.36 -5.25
C ARG A 9 3.59 7.91 -4.81
N THR A 10 2.40 7.45 -4.45
CA THR A 10 2.13 6.04 -4.13
C THR A 10 2.31 5.16 -5.37
N GLU A 11 1.84 5.62 -6.53
CA GLU A 11 2.09 4.99 -7.83
C GLU A 11 3.60 4.93 -8.14
N GLN A 12 4.32 6.06 -8.02
CA GLN A 12 5.77 6.10 -8.21
C GLN A 12 6.51 5.10 -7.32
N ILE A 13 6.14 5.02 -6.03
CA ILE A 13 6.74 4.05 -5.11
C ILE A 13 6.46 2.62 -5.57
N PHE A 14 5.24 2.32 -6.06
CA PHE A 14 4.88 1.01 -6.59
C PHE A 14 5.72 0.62 -7.80
N GLU A 15 5.99 1.58 -8.69
CA GLU A 15 6.85 1.43 -9.87
C GLU A 15 8.35 1.35 -9.53
N GLY A 16 8.72 1.50 -8.25
CA GLY A 16 10.11 1.47 -7.80
C GLY A 16 10.86 2.80 -7.98
N ILE A 17 10.15 3.88 -8.31
CA ILE A 17 10.70 5.22 -8.45
C ILE A 17 10.86 5.85 -7.06
N VAL A 18 12.07 6.35 -6.77
CA VAL A 18 12.36 7.01 -5.49
C VAL A 18 11.72 8.40 -5.44
N VAL A 19 10.81 8.60 -4.49
CA VAL A 19 10.18 9.88 -4.20
C VAL A 19 11.04 10.66 -3.21
N LYS A 20 11.74 11.70 -3.68
CA LYS A 20 12.70 12.50 -2.87
C LYS A 20 12.12 13.08 -1.57
N ARG A 21 10.80 13.27 -1.49
CA ARG A 21 10.12 13.82 -0.31
C ARG A 21 10.10 12.87 0.89
N PHE A 22 10.30 11.57 0.68
CA PHE A 22 10.13 10.56 1.73
C PHE A 22 11.44 9.82 2.02
N ASP A 23 11.63 9.41 3.27
CA ASP A 23 12.77 8.57 3.64
C ASP A 23 12.75 7.24 2.89
N ILE A 24 13.93 6.77 2.49
CA ILE A 24 14.10 5.50 1.77
C ILE A 24 13.50 4.33 2.57
N SER A 25 13.64 4.34 3.89
CA SER A 25 13.11 3.29 4.77
C SER A 25 11.57 3.24 4.75
N LEU A 26 10.92 4.40 4.67
CA LEU A 26 9.47 4.52 4.55
C LEU A 26 9.00 3.99 3.19
N GLN A 27 9.66 4.41 2.11
CA GLN A 27 9.31 3.97 0.75
C GLN A 27 9.46 2.45 0.59
N LYS A 28 10.51 1.85 1.17
CA LYS A 28 10.68 0.38 1.20
C LYS A 28 9.54 -0.33 1.94
N LYS A 29 9.07 0.23 3.06
CA LYS A 29 7.92 -0.31 3.80
C LYS A 29 6.64 -0.17 2.98
N ALA A 30 6.41 1.00 2.37
CA ALA A 30 5.25 1.25 1.52
C ALA A 30 5.21 0.30 0.31
N LEU A 31 6.30 0.16 -0.43
CA LEU A 31 6.41 -0.78 -1.55
C LEU A 31 6.08 -2.22 -1.12
N ARG A 32 6.56 -2.66 0.05
CA ARG A 32 6.22 -3.99 0.58
C ARG A 32 4.73 -4.15 0.83
N ARG A 33 4.07 -3.15 1.42
CA ARG A 33 2.62 -3.18 1.66
C ARG A 33 1.82 -3.15 0.37
N LEU A 34 2.21 -2.32 -0.60
CA LEU A 34 1.57 -2.24 -1.91
C LEU A 34 1.66 -3.58 -2.64
N ARG A 35 2.80 -4.29 -2.56
CA ARG A 35 2.95 -5.64 -3.10
C ARG A 35 2.02 -6.67 -2.44
N TYR A 36 1.76 -6.56 -1.14
CA TYR A 36 0.76 -7.42 -0.48
C TYR A 36 -0.65 -7.15 -0.99
N ILE A 37 -1.03 -5.87 -1.16
CA ILE A 37 -2.33 -5.48 -1.73
C ILE A 37 -2.46 -5.96 -3.18
N ASP A 38 -1.39 -5.85 -3.95
CA ASP A 38 -1.38 -6.27 -5.34
C ASP A 38 -1.47 -7.79 -5.50
N ALA A 39 -0.80 -8.56 -4.64
CA ALA A 39 -0.81 -10.02 -4.66
C ALA A 39 -2.04 -10.66 -4.00
N ALA A 40 -2.79 -9.95 -3.17
CA ALA A 40 -3.95 -10.50 -2.47
C ALA A 40 -5.06 -10.93 -3.45
N GLU A 41 -5.57 -12.15 -3.26
CA GLU A 41 -6.71 -12.70 -3.99
C GLU A 41 -8.02 -12.43 -3.25
N LYS A 42 -7.96 -12.36 -1.92
CA LYS A 42 -9.09 -12.03 -1.04
C LYS A 42 -8.67 -11.11 0.10
N ILE A 43 -9.66 -10.45 0.72
CA ILE A 43 -9.43 -9.50 1.82
C ILE A 43 -8.70 -10.11 3.02
N ASP A 44 -8.93 -11.41 3.26
CA ASP A 44 -8.34 -12.13 4.39
C ASP A 44 -6.82 -12.29 4.27
N ASP A 45 -6.29 -12.29 3.05
CA ASP A 45 -4.84 -12.40 2.80
C ASP A 45 -4.10 -11.19 3.40
N LEU A 46 -4.77 -10.04 3.44
CA LEU A 46 -4.25 -8.81 4.03
C LEU A 46 -4.29 -8.81 5.56
N ARG A 47 -4.79 -9.86 6.22
CA ARG A 47 -4.55 -10.06 7.66
C ARG A 47 -3.13 -10.54 7.96
N ILE A 48 -2.42 -11.04 6.95
CA ILE A 48 -1.03 -11.51 7.07
C ILE A 48 -0.10 -10.52 6.36
N PRO A 49 0.98 -10.05 7.01
CA PRO A 49 1.34 -10.29 8.41
C PRO A 49 0.43 -9.52 9.40
N PRO A 50 0.38 -9.91 10.69
CA PRO A 50 -0.43 -9.23 11.71
C PRO A 50 -0.15 -7.72 11.84
N SER A 51 1.05 -7.29 11.44
CA SER A 51 1.44 -5.88 11.39
C SER A 51 0.68 -5.05 10.35
N ASN A 52 -0.12 -5.66 9.46
CA ASN A 52 -1.05 -4.95 8.59
C ASN A 52 -2.16 -4.26 9.39
N LYS A 53 -2.58 -4.85 10.53
CA LYS A 53 -3.68 -4.35 11.36
C LYS A 53 -4.91 -3.96 10.53
N LEU A 54 -5.33 -4.87 9.65
CA LEU A 54 -6.42 -4.62 8.70
C LEU A 54 -7.72 -4.30 9.45
N GLU A 55 -8.33 -3.17 9.10
CA GLU A 55 -9.58 -2.68 9.68
C GLU A 55 -10.52 -2.19 8.58
N LYS A 56 -11.83 -2.43 8.77
CA LYS A 56 -12.85 -1.83 7.90
C LYS A 56 -13.03 -0.38 8.31
N LYS A 57 -12.83 0.56 7.38
CA LYS A 57 -13.15 1.96 7.62
C LYS A 57 -14.67 2.18 7.73
N GLY A 58 -15.08 3.08 8.63
CA GLY A 58 -16.46 3.54 8.77
C GLY A 58 -16.56 5.05 8.55
N GLY A 59 -17.74 5.54 8.17
CA GLY A 59 -17.99 6.95 7.84
C GLY A 59 -17.78 7.29 6.37
N ASP A 60 -18.06 8.55 6.01
CA ASP A 60 -17.78 9.09 4.67
C ASP A 60 -16.31 9.52 4.60
N LEU A 61 -15.55 8.88 3.71
CA LEU A 61 -14.14 9.17 3.47
C LEU A 61 -14.01 9.75 2.07
N ARG A 62 -14.28 11.05 1.97
CA ARG A 62 -13.90 11.87 0.82
C ARG A 62 -12.53 12.50 1.03
#